data_AF-A0A836BVL1-F1
#
_entry.id   AF-A0A836BVL1-F1
#
_cell.length_a   1.000
_cell.length_b   1.000
_cell.length_c   1.000
_cell.angle_alpha   90.00
_cell.angle_beta   90.00
_cell.angle_gamma   90.00
#
_symmetry.space_group_name_H-M   'P 1'
#
loop_
_entity.id
_entity.type
_entity.pdbx_description
1 polymer ?
#
loop_
_entity_poly.entity_id
_entity_poly.type
_entity_poly.pdbx_seq_one_letter_code
_entity_poly.pdbx_strand_id
1 'polypeptide(L)'
;MRTSCRGAGMPCEVIVNVDNPHEAGLWAQAASASEGALVPIFSANLHEARGYNRGAKAARGKILIIWQVVDFAPSVIRSDLFHELGGLDEGMSRPGDCGVVGDWELSQRTWAAGWQVGYYFLQGRGDDGHMGSTHQGAGFVACWVRQRDVAGPTYHKRYAAATTYGMGVCEHAWRLNLQTFTLAGDCPYGSEDTRWPDNCTLASGGATQPLAGAR
;
A
#
# COMPACT_ATOMS: atom_id res chain seq x y z
N MET A 1 -12.63 5.12 13.64
CA MET A 1 -12.64 5.80 12.31
C MET A 1 -13.58 6.99 12.22
N ARG A 2 -14.92 6.83 12.33
CA ARG A 2 -15.88 7.96 12.21
C ARG A 2 -15.52 9.16 13.10
N THR A 3 -15.17 8.92 14.36
CA THR A 3 -14.70 9.96 15.29
C THR A 3 -13.45 10.67 14.77
N SER A 4 -12.43 9.91 14.33
CA SER A 4 -11.18 10.45 13.77
C SER A 4 -11.44 11.31 12.53
N CYS A 5 -12.27 10.83 11.61
CA CYS A 5 -12.64 11.56 10.39
C CYS A 5 -13.41 12.85 10.68
N ARG A 6 -14.39 12.81 11.60
CA ARG A 6 -15.09 14.02 12.06
C ARG A 6 -14.12 15.01 12.72
N GLY A 7 -13.21 14.52 13.55
CA GLY A 7 -12.18 15.35 14.19
C GLY A 7 -11.25 16.03 13.19
N ALA A 8 -10.95 15.37 12.08
CA ALA A 8 -10.19 15.95 10.97
C ALA A 8 -11.04 16.83 10.02
N GLY A 9 -12.35 16.99 10.27
CA GLY A 9 -13.24 17.73 9.39
C GLY A 9 -13.44 17.08 8.02
N MET A 10 -13.20 15.77 7.90
CA MET A 10 -13.27 15.04 6.62
C MET A 10 -14.41 14.01 6.63
N PRO A 11 -15.26 13.95 5.59
CA PRO A 11 -16.17 12.82 5.41
C PRO A 11 -15.37 11.56 5.06
N CYS A 12 -15.75 10.43 5.65
CA CYS A 12 -15.13 9.14 5.38
C CYS A 12 -16.18 8.04 5.26
N GLU A 13 -15.83 7.02 4.49
CA GLU A 13 -16.53 5.75 4.41
C GLU A 13 -15.55 4.59 4.52
N VAL A 14 -16.05 3.42 4.88
CA VAL A 14 -15.31 2.16 4.83
C VAL A 14 -15.92 1.31 3.75
N ILE A 15 -15.10 0.92 2.77
CA ILE A 15 -15.46 -0.13 1.83
C ILE A 15 -14.83 -1.42 2.34
N VAL A 16 -15.62 -2.47 2.50
CA VAL A 16 -15.15 -3.77 2.98
C VAL A 16 -15.39 -4.83 1.92
N ASN A 17 -14.34 -5.42 1.39
CA ASN A 17 -14.46 -6.61 0.55
C ASN A 17 -14.72 -7.84 1.43
N VAL A 18 -15.94 -8.36 1.40
CA VAL A 18 -16.34 -9.54 2.16
C VAL A 18 -16.07 -10.77 1.31
N ASP A 19 -14.86 -11.32 1.46
CA ASP A 19 -14.36 -12.45 0.66
C ASP A 19 -14.77 -13.82 1.21
N ASN A 20 -15.14 -13.88 2.50
CA ASN A 20 -15.65 -15.06 3.17
C ASN A 20 -17.19 -15.05 3.24
N PRO A 21 -17.90 -15.92 2.52
CA PRO A 21 -19.37 -15.92 2.50
C PRO A 21 -20.00 -16.23 3.87
N HIS A 22 -19.28 -16.90 4.77
CA HIS A 22 -19.76 -17.19 6.13
C HIS A 22 -19.90 -15.93 6.99
N GLU A 23 -19.24 -14.83 6.61
CA GLU A 23 -19.28 -13.55 7.33
C GLU A 23 -20.30 -12.57 6.71
N ALA A 24 -20.96 -12.94 5.61
CA ALA A 24 -21.81 -12.03 4.86
C ALA A 24 -22.94 -11.43 5.73
N GLY A 25 -23.57 -12.25 6.56
CA GLY A 25 -24.63 -11.79 7.48
C GLY A 25 -24.13 -10.78 8.51
N LEU A 26 -22.92 -10.99 9.06
CA LEU A 26 -22.31 -10.09 10.04
C LEU A 26 -22.02 -8.72 9.41
N TRP A 27 -21.43 -8.71 8.22
CA TRP A 27 -21.12 -7.47 7.51
C TRP A 27 -22.38 -6.73 7.02
N ALA A 28 -23.43 -7.45 6.62
CA ALA A 28 -24.72 -6.85 6.29
C ALA A 28 -25.36 -6.16 7.51
N GLN A 29 -25.30 -6.80 8.69
CA GLN A 29 -25.79 -6.21 9.93
C GLN A 29 -24.97 -4.96 10.32
N ALA A 30 -23.65 -5.03 10.22
CA ALA A 30 -22.76 -3.90 10.49
C ALA A 30 -23.03 -2.72 9.52
N ALA A 31 -23.28 -3.00 8.24
CA ALA A 31 -23.63 -1.99 7.25
C ALA A 31 -24.92 -1.26 7.61
N SER A 32 -25.97 -2.00 7.99
CA SER A 32 -27.26 -1.44 8.42
C SER A 32 -27.09 -0.52 9.64
N ALA A 33 -26.32 -0.94 10.63
CA ALA A 33 -26.02 -0.16 11.83
C ALA A 33 -25.11 1.06 11.56
N SER A 34 -24.43 1.11 10.41
CA SER A 34 -23.45 2.14 10.11
C SER A 34 -24.04 3.42 9.52
N GLU A 35 -25.35 3.51 9.28
CA GLU A 35 -25.98 4.68 8.64
C GLU A 35 -25.24 5.09 7.33
N GLY A 36 -24.87 4.11 6.50
CA GLY A 36 -24.23 4.33 5.21
C GLY A 36 -22.73 4.64 5.22
N ALA A 37 -22.06 4.62 6.38
CA ALA A 37 -20.59 4.79 6.41
C ALA A 37 -19.80 3.51 6.16
N LEU A 38 -20.44 2.34 6.17
CA LEU A 38 -19.82 1.07 5.84
C LEU A 38 -20.56 0.47 4.65
N VAL A 39 -19.81 0.19 3.59
CA VAL A 39 -20.31 -0.40 2.35
C VAL A 39 -19.62 -1.76 2.14
N PRO A 40 -20.32 -2.87 2.41
CA PRO A 40 -19.78 -4.20 2.13
C PRO A 40 -19.92 -4.50 0.63
N ILE A 41 -18.84 -5.05 0.05
CA ILE A 41 -18.86 -5.66 -1.28
C ILE A 41 -18.80 -7.16 -1.05
N PHE A 42 -19.91 -7.84 -1.31
CA PHE A 42 -19.97 -9.29 -1.22
C PHE A 42 -19.42 -9.91 -2.49
N SER A 43 -18.26 -10.53 -2.38
CA SER A 43 -17.66 -11.21 -3.51
C SER A 43 -16.77 -12.32 -3.02
N ALA A 44 -17.29 -13.54 -3.13
CA ALA A 44 -16.61 -14.71 -2.64
C ALA A 44 -15.39 -15.06 -3.49
N ASN A 45 -14.28 -15.37 -2.82
CA ASN A 45 -13.07 -15.95 -3.37
C ASN A 45 -12.40 -15.12 -4.49
N LEU A 46 -12.44 -13.79 -4.37
CA LEU A 46 -11.68 -12.89 -5.22
C LEU A 46 -10.26 -12.72 -4.77
N HIS A 47 -10.05 -12.70 -3.44
CA HIS A 47 -8.80 -12.35 -2.81
C HIS A 47 -8.29 -10.93 -3.14
N GLU A 48 -7.14 -10.56 -2.59
CA GLU A 48 -6.65 -9.18 -2.36
C GLU A 48 -6.74 -8.23 -3.57
N ALA A 49 -6.03 -8.51 -4.67
CA ALA A 49 -5.91 -7.56 -5.78
C ALA A 49 -7.28 -7.21 -6.40
N ARG A 50 -8.11 -8.23 -6.61
CA ARG A 50 -9.48 -8.09 -7.15
C ARG A 50 -10.40 -7.43 -6.13
N GLY A 51 -10.25 -7.76 -4.85
CA GLY A 51 -10.98 -7.13 -3.75
C GLY A 51 -10.72 -5.63 -3.67
N TYR A 52 -9.46 -5.20 -3.73
CA TYR A 52 -9.10 -3.78 -3.76
C TYR A 52 -9.60 -3.05 -4.99
N ASN A 53 -9.47 -3.66 -6.19
CA ASN A 53 -9.98 -3.05 -7.41
C ASN A 53 -11.50 -2.84 -7.37
N ARG A 54 -12.25 -3.80 -6.82
CA ARG A 54 -13.70 -3.64 -6.62
C ARG A 54 -14.01 -2.62 -5.54
N GLY A 55 -13.26 -2.63 -4.44
CA GLY A 55 -13.35 -1.65 -3.37
C GLY A 55 -13.18 -0.22 -3.89
N ALA A 56 -12.10 0.03 -4.64
CA ALA A 56 -11.81 1.32 -5.25
C ALA A 56 -12.92 1.77 -6.21
N LYS A 57 -13.47 0.87 -7.03
CA LYS A 57 -14.60 1.19 -7.92
C LYS A 57 -15.88 1.58 -7.18
N ALA A 58 -16.09 1.09 -5.97
CA ALA A 58 -17.25 1.45 -5.14
C ALA A 58 -17.00 2.69 -4.27
N ALA A 59 -15.73 3.05 -4.03
CA ALA A 59 -15.35 4.18 -3.22
C ALA A 59 -15.72 5.51 -3.90
N ARG A 60 -16.18 6.48 -3.11
CA ARG A 60 -16.53 7.84 -3.54
C ARG A 60 -15.49 8.88 -3.10
N GLY A 61 -14.60 8.49 -2.20
CA GLY A 61 -13.54 9.35 -1.68
C GLY A 61 -12.53 9.77 -2.76
N LYS A 62 -11.97 10.98 -2.61
CA LYS A 62 -10.86 11.47 -3.45
C LYS A 62 -9.52 10.79 -3.11
N ILE A 63 -9.41 10.27 -1.89
CA ILE A 63 -8.26 9.55 -1.37
C ILE A 63 -8.72 8.15 -0.99
N LEU A 64 -8.00 7.15 -1.47
CA LEU A 64 -8.13 5.76 -1.07
C LEU A 64 -7.08 5.47 0.00
N ILE A 65 -7.53 4.91 1.11
CA ILE A 65 -6.66 4.35 2.14
C ILE A 65 -6.85 2.84 2.05
N ILE A 66 -5.86 2.16 1.47
CA ILE A 66 -5.83 0.71 1.40
C ILE A 66 -5.30 0.23 2.75
N TRP A 67 -6.19 -0.39 3.52
CA TRP A 67 -5.90 -0.86 4.86
C TRP A 67 -6.13 -2.36 4.94
N GLN A 68 -5.03 -3.12 5.07
CA GLN A 68 -5.07 -4.55 5.34
C GLN A 68 -3.98 -4.93 6.33
N VAL A 69 -4.18 -6.07 7.00
CA VAL A 69 -3.32 -6.59 8.07
C VAL A 69 -2.38 -7.71 7.58
N VAL A 70 -2.47 -8.10 6.30
CA VAL A 70 -1.66 -9.18 5.69
C VAL A 70 -1.34 -8.87 4.23
N ASP A 71 -0.12 -9.24 3.80
CA ASP A 71 0.42 -9.33 2.42
C ASP A 71 0.44 -8.10 1.49
N PHE A 72 -0.18 -6.98 1.90
CA PHE A 72 -0.13 -5.70 1.17
C PHE A 72 0.15 -4.56 2.14
N ALA A 73 1.19 -3.75 1.87
CA ALA A 73 1.52 -2.62 2.73
C ALA A 73 0.36 -1.59 2.79
N PRO A 74 0.01 -1.08 3.98
CA PRO A 74 -0.93 0.03 4.09
C PRO A 74 -0.49 1.20 3.21
N SER A 75 -1.40 1.70 2.37
CA SER A 75 -1.07 2.72 1.40
C SER A 75 -2.17 3.77 1.27
N VAL A 76 -1.76 4.98 0.91
CA VAL A 76 -2.65 6.11 0.65
C VAL A 76 -2.40 6.57 -0.77
N ILE A 77 -3.43 6.58 -1.61
CA ILE A 77 -3.33 6.96 -3.01
C ILE A 77 -4.54 7.80 -3.41
N ARG A 78 -4.37 8.75 -4.33
CA ARG A 78 -5.52 9.46 -4.88
C ARG A 78 -6.38 8.48 -5.68
N SER A 79 -7.69 8.58 -5.53
CA SER A 79 -8.63 7.66 -6.17
C SER A 79 -8.55 7.72 -7.70
N ASP A 80 -8.45 8.93 -8.25
CA ASP A 80 -8.25 9.15 -9.69
C ASP A 80 -6.96 8.51 -10.21
N LEU A 81 -5.85 8.67 -9.48
CA LEU A 81 -4.56 8.09 -9.81
C LEU A 81 -4.60 6.56 -9.78
N PHE A 82 -5.23 5.96 -8.78
CA PHE A 82 -5.38 4.50 -8.72
C PHE A 82 -6.11 3.98 -9.97
N HIS A 83 -7.16 4.66 -10.39
CA HIS A 83 -7.89 4.32 -11.62
C HIS A 83 -7.09 4.61 -12.90
N GLU A 84 -6.37 5.73 -12.97
CA GLU A 84 -5.49 6.10 -14.10
C GLU A 84 -4.40 5.06 -14.32
N LEU A 85 -3.79 4.56 -13.24
CA LEU A 85 -2.80 3.50 -13.31
C LEU A 85 -3.40 2.14 -13.68
N GLY A 86 -4.72 1.97 -13.60
CA GLY A 86 -5.43 0.72 -13.90
C GLY A 86 -5.67 -0.18 -12.68
N GLY A 87 -5.51 0.34 -11.46
CA GLY A 87 -5.61 -0.42 -10.21
C GLY A 87 -4.49 -1.44 -10.06
N LEU A 88 -4.71 -2.49 -9.28
CA LEU A 88 -3.77 -3.61 -9.15
C LEU A 88 -3.89 -4.58 -10.33
N ASP A 89 -2.76 -5.11 -10.80
CA ASP A 89 -2.71 -6.08 -11.89
C ASP A 89 -3.29 -7.44 -11.45
N GLU A 90 -4.56 -7.67 -11.76
CA GLU A 90 -5.27 -8.92 -11.45
C GLU A 90 -4.73 -10.14 -12.23
N GLY A 91 -3.80 -9.95 -13.17
CA GLY A 91 -3.12 -11.01 -13.89
C GLY A 91 -1.93 -11.59 -13.12
N MET A 92 -1.48 -10.94 -12.04
CA MET A 92 -0.38 -11.43 -11.21
C MET A 92 -0.82 -12.45 -10.15
N SER A 93 -2.12 -12.59 -9.90
CA SER A 93 -2.67 -13.58 -8.97
C SER A 93 -3.92 -14.28 -9.51
N ARG A 94 -4.13 -15.54 -9.11
CA ARG A 94 -5.38 -16.26 -9.43
C ARG A 94 -6.46 -15.86 -8.42
N PRO A 95 -7.76 -15.99 -8.76
CA PRO A 95 -8.83 -15.85 -7.77
C PRO A 95 -8.59 -16.79 -6.58
N GLY A 96 -8.60 -16.24 -5.36
CA GLY A 96 -8.32 -16.97 -4.13
C GLY A 96 -6.85 -16.98 -3.69
N ASP A 97 -5.93 -16.46 -4.49
CA ASP A 97 -4.51 -16.33 -4.11
C ASP A 97 -4.18 -14.95 -3.52
N CYS A 98 -3.21 -14.93 -2.61
CA CYS A 98 -2.68 -13.74 -1.94
C CYS A 98 -2.14 -12.71 -2.96
N GLY A 99 -2.12 -11.43 -2.59
CA GLY A 99 -1.72 -10.32 -3.46
C GLY A 99 -0.25 -9.92 -3.32
N VAL A 100 0.61 -10.85 -2.88
CA VAL A 100 2.04 -10.63 -2.66
C VAL A 100 2.68 -10.01 -3.91
N VAL A 101 3.56 -9.02 -3.73
CA VAL A 101 4.21 -8.19 -4.78
C VAL A 101 3.31 -7.09 -5.35
N GLY A 102 1.99 -7.10 -5.10
CA GLY A 102 1.08 -6.10 -5.65
C GLY A 102 1.40 -4.66 -5.24
N ASP A 103 1.82 -4.44 -4.01
CA ASP A 103 2.21 -3.13 -3.47
C ASP A 103 3.54 -2.63 -4.06
N TRP A 104 4.51 -3.54 -4.23
CA TRP A 104 5.78 -3.24 -4.89
C TRP A 104 5.55 -2.89 -6.36
N GLU A 105 4.73 -3.67 -7.06
CA GLU A 105 4.39 -3.45 -8.45
C GLU A 105 3.68 -2.10 -8.63
N LEU A 106 2.66 -1.81 -7.82
CA LEU A 106 1.93 -0.55 -7.88
C LEU A 106 2.86 0.63 -7.62
N SER A 107 3.76 0.52 -6.64
CA SER A 107 4.73 1.58 -6.32
C SER A 107 5.68 1.86 -7.48
N GLN A 108 6.24 0.81 -8.09
CA GLN A 108 7.14 0.97 -9.24
C GLN A 108 6.43 1.49 -10.47
N ARG A 109 5.20 1.05 -10.73
CA ARG A 109 4.37 1.54 -11.83
C ARG A 109 4.02 3.02 -11.65
N THR A 110 3.77 3.44 -10.42
CA THR A 110 3.49 4.84 -10.08
C THR A 110 4.69 5.74 -10.39
N TRP A 111 5.90 5.32 -9.98
CA TRP A 111 7.14 6.02 -10.37
C TRP A 111 7.38 6.02 -11.88
N ALA A 112 7.16 4.88 -12.56
CA ALA A 112 7.31 4.78 -14.01
C ALA A 112 6.35 5.70 -14.78
N ALA A 113 5.17 5.98 -14.21
CA ALA A 113 4.18 6.91 -14.75
C ALA A 113 4.49 8.39 -14.47
N GLY A 114 5.60 8.70 -13.78
CA GLY A 114 6.04 10.06 -13.47
C GLY A 114 5.43 10.66 -12.20
N TRP A 115 4.75 9.84 -11.40
CA TRP A 115 4.25 10.21 -10.08
C TRP A 115 5.27 9.86 -9.00
N GLN A 116 5.06 10.38 -7.80
CA GLN A 116 5.94 10.14 -6.66
C GLN A 116 5.31 9.16 -5.67
N VAL A 117 6.12 8.25 -5.14
CA VAL A 117 5.74 7.37 -4.03
C VAL A 117 6.67 7.63 -2.86
N GLY A 118 6.09 8.10 -1.75
CA GLY A 118 6.79 8.27 -0.49
C GLY A 118 6.54 7.10 0.46
N TYR A 119 7.40 6.99 1.46
CA TYR A 119 7.21 6.13 2.61
C TYR A 119 7.09 7.01 3.86
N TYR A 120 6.06 6.74 4.65
CA TYR A 120 5.81 7.45 5.90
C TYR A 120 5.78 6.46 7.06
N PHE A 121 6.72 6.64 7.98
CA PHE A 121 6.78 5.83 9.18
C PHE A 121 5.62 6.17 10.12
N LEU A 122 4.80 5.18 10.47
CA LEU A 122 3.71 5.31 11.42
C LEU A 122 4.18 4.91 12.82
N GLN A 123 4.44 5.90 13.67
CA GLN A 123 4.82 5.67 15.07
C GLN A 123 3.71 4.91 15.82
N GLY A 124 4.11 3.94 16.66
CA GLY A 124 3.18 3.14 17.46
C GLY A 124 2.60 1.93 16.72
N ARG A 125 3.07 1.65 15.49
CA ARG A 125 2.85 0.35 14.86
C ARG A 125 3.65 -0.72 15.62
N GLY A 126 2.95 -1.73 16.14
CA GLY A 126 3.56 -2.89 16.79
C GLY A 126 3.88 -4.00 15.79
N ASP A 127 4.63 -5.00 16.26
CA ASP A 127 4.96 -6.25 15.55
C ASP A 127 5.84 -6.12 14.29
N ASP A 128 6.43 -4.95 14.06
CA ASP A 128 7.48 -4.79 13.04
C ASP A 128 8.63 -5.77 13.28
N GLY A 129 9.07 -6.47 12.22
CA GLY A 129 10.11 -7.49 12.30
C GLY A 129 9.64 -8.88 12.74
N HIS A 130 8.36 -9.07 13.08
CA HIS A 130 7.80 -10.39 13.38
C HIS A 130 7.19 -11.01 12.12
N MET A 131 7.38 -12.32 11.94
CA MET A 131 6.79 -13.03 10.81
C MET A 131 5.27 -13.12 10.96
N GLY A 132 4.52 -12.51 10.03
CA GLY A 132 3.06 -12.67 9.95
C GLY A 132 2.63 -14.11 9.66
N SER A 133 1.35 -14.42 9.85
CA SER A 133 0.78 -15.77 9.61
C SER A 133 0.96 -16.25 8.16
N THR A 134 1.08 -15.32 7.21
CA THR A 134 1.34 -15.61 5.81
C THR A 134 2.77 -16.06 5.55
N HIS A 135 3.69 -15.85 6.49
CA HIS A 135 5.06 -16.38 6.46
C HIS A 135 5.20 -17.73 7.18
N GLN A 136 4.09 -18.34 7.61
CA GLN A 136 4.12 -19.54 8.44
C GLN A 136 3.22 -20.65 7.87
N GLY A 137 3.61 -21.90 8.10
CA GLY A 137 2.80 -23.09 7.81
C GLY A 137 2.24 -23.15 6.38
N ALA A 138 0.95 -23.45 6.26
CA ALA A 138 0.27 -23.51 4.96
C ALA A 138 0.15 -22.13 4.28
N GLY A 139 0.10 -21.04 5.06
CA GLY A 139 0.07 -19.67 4.55
C GLY A 139 1.32 -19.33 3.75
N PHE A 140 2.49 -19.75 4.22
CA PHE A 140 3.76 -19.56 3.49
C PHE A 140 3.75 -20.17 2.09
N VAL A 141 3.23 -21.39 1.96
CA VAL A 141 3.20 -22.07 0.66
C VAL A 141 2.12 -21.46 -0.24
N ALA A 142 0.94 -21.21 0.31
CA ALA A 142 -0.21 -20.70 -0.45
C ALA A 142 0.01 -19.25 -0.92
N CYS A 143 0.46 -18.38 -0.03
CA CYS A 143 0.74 -16.98 -0.32
C CYS A 143 2.15 -16.84 -0.88
N TRP A 144 3.19 -16.96 -0.05
CA TRP A 144 4.53 -16.54 -0.42
C TRP A 144 5.15 -17.36 -1.56
N VAL A 145 5.21 -18.68 -1.45
CA VAL A 145 5.88 -19.50 -2.48
C VAL A 145 5.16 -19.36 -3.82
N ARG A 146 3.87 -19.67 -3.87
CA ARG A 146 3.12 -19.67 -5.13
C ARG A 146 3.01 -18.28 -5.75
N GLN A 147 2.69 -17.25 -4.97
CA GLN A 147 2.52 -15.91 -5.54
C GLN A 147 3.85 -15.28 -5.91
N ARG A 148 4.91 -15.48 -5.13
CA ARG A 148 6.23 -15.00 -5.53
C ARG A 148 6.74 -15.67 -6.80
N ASP A 149 6.42 -16.95 -7.02
CA ASP A 149 6.77 -17.64 -8.26
C ASP A 149 5.99 -17.13 -9.49
N VAL A 150 4.76 -16.66 -9.32
CA VAL A 150 3.92 -16.13 -10.41
C VAL A 150 4.16 -14.63 -10.63
N ALA A 151 4.02 -13.82 -9.59
CA ALA A 151 4.12 -12.37 -9.66
C ALA A 151 5.57 -11.90 -9.74
N GLY A 152 6.50 -12.59 -9.07
CA GLY A 152 7.91 -12.21 -9.00
C GLY A 152 8.60 -12.08 -10.36
N PRO A 153 8.52 -13.08 -11.27
CA PRO A 153 9.09 -12.96 -12.61
C PRO A 153 8.47 -11.82 -13.43
N THR A 154 7.17 -11.58 -13.27
CA THR A 154 6.46 -10.49 -13.96
C THR A 154 6.94 -9.14 -13.47
N TYR A 155 6.96 -8.93 -12.14
CA TYR A 155 7.51 -7.74 -11.51
C TYR A 155 8.98 -7.53 -11.89
N HIS A 156 9.79 -8.58 -11.85
CA HIS A 156 11.21 -8.48 -12.15
C HIS A 156 11.44 -8.07 -13.60
N LYS A 157 10.77 -8.71 -14.56
CA LYS A 157 10.88 -8.33 -15.98
C LYS A 157 10.46 -6.89 -16.25
N ARG A 158 9.44 -6.37 -15.56
CA ARG A 158 8.94 -5.00 -15.77
C ARG A 158 9.81 -3.94 -15.09
N TYR A 159 10.27 -4.18 -13.87
CA TYR A 159 10.83 -3.12 -13.02
C TYR A 159 12.19 -3.44 -12.40
N ALA A 160 12.46 -4.71 -12.05
CA ALA A 160 13.67 -5.05 -11.28
C ALA A 160 14.82 -5.65 -12.11
N ALA A 161 14.60 -5.93 -13.40
CA ALA A 161 15.64 -6.41 -14.32
C ALA A 161 16.69 -5.33 -14.62
N ALA A 162 16.29 -4.05 -14.59
CA ALA A 162 17.21 -2.93 -14.61
C ALA A 162 17.54 -2.53 -13.17
N THR A 163 18.62 -3.08 -12.62
CA THR A 163 19.08 -2.75 -11.25
C THR A 163 19.24 -1.25 -11.04
N THR A 164 19.62 -0.52 -12.10
CA THR A 164 19.72 0.95 -12.10
C THR A 164 18.38 1.64 -11.88
N TYR A 165 17.29 1.12 -12.47
CA TYR A 165 15.94 1.65 -12.24
C TYR A 165 15.51 1.42 -10.79
N GLY A 166 15.61 0.18 -10.31
CA GLY A 166 15.20 -0.17 -8.94
C GLY A 166 15.94 0.65 -7.88
N MET A 167 17.27 0.73 -7.98
CA MET A 167 18.09 1.51 -7.04
C MET A 167 17.81 3.02 -7.13
N GLY A 168 17.62 3.55 -8.34
CA GLY A 168 17.30 4.96 -8.54
C GLY A 168 15.95 5.34 -7.93
N VAL A 169 14.94 4.47 -8.04
CA VAL A 169 13.64 4.70 -7.40
C VAL A 169 13.76 4.70 -5.87
N CYS A 170 14.51 3.76 -5.29
CA CYS A 170 14.74 3.74 -3.84
C CYS A 170 15.41 5.05 -3.37
N GLU A 171 16.44 5.53 -4.08
CA GLU A 171 17.10 6.80 -3.75
C GLU A 171 16.16 8.01 -3.88
N HIS A 172 15.31 8.04 -4.90
CA HIS A 172 14.33 9.11 -5.09
C HIS A 172 13.24 9.11 -4.01
N ALA A 173 12.67 7.95 -3.70
CA ALA A 173 11.68 7.82 -2.62
C ALA A 173 12.28 8.25 -1.28
N TRP A 174 13.53 7.89 -1.05
CA TRP A 174 14.29 8.29 0.12
C TRP A 174 14.44 9.82 0.24
N ARG A 175 14.97 10.46 -0.81
CA ARG A 175 15.13 11.93 -0.86
C ARG A 175 13.81 12.65 -0.71
N LEU A 176 12.76 12.15 -1.37
CA LEU A 176 11.41 12.70 -1.25
C LEU A 176 10.94 12.68 0.20
N ASN A 177 11.13 11.56 0.91
CA ASN A 177 10.69 11.45 2.30
C ASN A 177 11.41 12.44 3.20
N LEU A 178 12.73 12.57 3.06
CA LEU A 178 13.54 13.53 3.83
C LEU A 178 13.15 14.98 3.55
N GLN A 179 12.72 15.30 2.34
CA GLN A 179 12.30 16.65 1.95
C GLN A 179 10.86 16.97 2.36
N THR A 180 9.99 15.96 2.43
CA THR A 180 8.54 16.15 2.57
C THR A 180 8.05 15.97 4.00
N PHE A 181 8.62 15.02 4.75
CA PHE A 181 8.12 14.64 6.06
C PHE A 181 9.07 15.09 7.16
N THR A 182 8.53 15.80 8.15
CA THR A 182 9.22 16.01 9.42
C THR A 182 9.29 14.65 10.12
N LEU A 183 10.50 14.14 10.33
CA LEU A 183 10.71 12.88 11.03
C LEU A 183 10.22 13.02 12.48
N ALA A 184 9.30 12.14 12.90
CA ALA A 184 8.84 12.10 14.28
C ALA A 184 9.89 11.37 15.14
N GLY A 185 10.87 12.10 15.67
CA GLY A 185 11.93 11.58 16.54
C GLY A 185 13.28 11.36 15.85
N ASP A 186 14.02 10.35 16.29
CA ASP A 186 15.31 9.99 15.71
C ASP A 186 15.15 9.59 14.24
N CYS A 187 16.18 9.88 13.44
CA CYS A 187 16.15 9.60 12.02
C CYS A 187 15.97 8.08 11.77
N PRO A 188 14.86 7.64 11.14
CA PRO A 188 14.56 6.21 11.00
C PRO A 188 15.44 5.51 9.96
N TYR A 189 16.43 6.23 9.42
CA TYR A 189 17.33 5.79 8.36
C TYR A 189 18.80 5.77 8.82
N GLY A 190 19.04 5.78 10.12
CA GLY A 190 20.35 5.57 10.74
C GLY A 190 20.59 4.14 11.22
N SER A 191 19.68 3.19 10.93
CA SER A 191 19.81 1.78 11.34
C SER A 191 20.82 1.03 10.46
N GLU A 192 21.26 -0.15 10.89
CA GLU A 192 22.14 -1.03 10.09
C GLU A 192 21.55 -1.36 8.70
N ASP A 193 20.24 -1.58 8.64
CA ASP A 193 19.51 -1.91 7.41
C ASP A 193 19.22 -0.71 6.51
N THR A 194 19.46 0.51 7.02
CA THR A 194 19.16 1.77 6.33
C THR A 194 20.38 2.69 6.23
N ARG A 195 21.60 2.19 6.51
CA ARG A 195 22.84 3.01 6.55
C ARG A 195 23.10 3.70 5.21
N TRP A 196 22.65 4.95 5.10
CA TRP A 196 23.15 5.90 4.11
C TRP A 196 23.97 6.96 4.84
N PRO A 197 25.27 7.10 4.51
CA PRO A 197 26.28 7.69 5.40
C PRO A 197 26.08 9.17 5.78
N ASP A 198 25.18 9.91 5.13
CA ASP A 198 25.20 11.39 5.19
C ASP A 198 23.85 12.10 5.48
N ASN A 199 22.75 11.43 5.84
CA ASN A 199 21.41 12.01 5.57
C ASN A 199 20.45 12.26 6.74
N CYS A 200 20.87 12.05 7.97
CA CYS A 200 20.10 12.47 9.16
C CYS A 200 20.48 13.87 9.65
N THR A 201 21.34 14.56 8.89
CA THR A 201 21.91 15.88 9.18
C THR A 201 21.32 16.97 8.28
N LEU A 202 20.04 16.89 7.91
CA LEU A 202 19.34 18.08 7.40
C LEU A 202 19.21 19.10 8.55
N ALA A 203 20.33 19.74 8.82
CA ALA A 203 20.49 20.94 9.57
C ALA A 203 19.70 22.02 8.83
N SER A 204 18.77 22.63 9.56
CA SER A 204 18.43 24.04 9.50
C SER A 204 19.09 24.83 8.34
N GLY A 205 18.41 24.95 7.19
CA GLY A 205 18.69 26.05 6.25
C GLY A 205 18.97 25.73 4.77
N GLY A 206 18.99 24.47 4.32
CA GLY A 206 19.19 24.13 2.91
C GLY A 206 17.91 24.28 2.07
N ALA A 207 17.91 25.17 1.08
CA ALA A 207 16.79 25.37 0.16
C ALA A 207 16.42 24.06 -0.58
N THR A 208 15.14 23.70 -0.55
CA THR A 208 14.57 22.59 -1.30
C THR A 208 14.67 22.85 -2.80
N GLN A 209 15.54 22.13 -3.50
CA GLN A 209 15.43 22.04 -4.95
C GLN A 209 14.24 21.12 -5.28
N PRO A 210 13.28 21.57 -6.12
CA PRO A 210 12.22 20.70 -6.59
C PRO A 210 12.82 19.53 -7.39
N LEU A 211 12.34 18.31 -7.13
CA LEU A 211 12.66 17.15 -7.94
C LEU A 211 12.13 17.41 -9.36
N ALA A 212 13.04 17.73 -10.29
CA ALA A 212 12.68 18.04 -11.66
C ALA A 212 11.99 16.83 -12.32
N GLY A 213 10.79 17.04 -12.85
CA GLY A 213 10.11 16.06 -13.72
C GLY A 213 9.01 15.21 -13.06
N ALA A 214 8.69 15.41 -11.79
CA ALA A 214 7.51 14.77 -11.18
C ALA A 214 6.22 15.55 -11.51
N ARG A 215 5.14 14.82 -11.83
CA ARG A 215 3.78 15.38 -12.00
C ARG A 215 3.04 15.54 -10.67
#